data_AF-A0A1S8M954-F1
#
_entry.id   AF-A0A1S8M954-F1
#
_cell.length_a   1.000
_cell.length_b   1.000
_cell.length_c   1.000
_cell.angle_alpha   90.00
_cell.angle_beta   90.00
_cell.angle_gamma   90.00
#
_symmetry.space_group_name_H-M   'P 1'
#
loop_
_entity.id
_entity.type
_entity.pdbx_description
1 polymer ?
#
loop_
_entity_poly.entity_id
_entity_poly.type
_entity_poly.pdbx_seq_one_letter_code
_entity_poly.pdbx_strand_id
1 'polypeptide(L)'
;MRKKIIFIGIVFITIIAVTIIGKKQKIEPESKNFTLKIVSPKETKKILEKRKRQDLENYKPTTAIDIARFKAYEKVTYEDGEIKNWKNSEVTEEKFNRDKPVTIFYNKEGLSNREVYVVKFQSHLGSTEFPVIFYVDKNSYEILGKGEKGNFYD
;
A
#
# COMPACT_ATOMS: atom_id res chain seq x y z
N MET A 1 -14.04 -4.18 41.33
CA MET A 1 -15.28 -4.46 40.56
C MET A 1 -15.17 -3.81 39.19
N ARG A 2 -15.49 -4.58 38.14
CA ARG A 2 -15.38 -4.20 36.73
C ARG A 2 -16.44 -3.14 36.37
N LYS A 3 -16.07 -2.10 35.63
CA LYS A 3 -16.96 -1.44 34.67
C LYS A 3 -16.22 -1.23 33.36
N LYS A 4 -16.51 -2.13 32.41
CA LYS A 4 -16.17 -1.97 31.00
C LYS A 4 -17.06 -0.87 30.45
N ILE A 5 -16.48 0.14 29.82
CA ILE A 5 -17.21 1.06 28.95
C ILE A 5 -16.68 0.80 27.53
N ILE A 6 -17.53 0.14 26.75
CA ILE A 6 -17.37 -0.08 25.31
C ILE A 6 -18.21 1.02 24.66
N PHE A 7 -17.60 1.90 23.87
CA PHE A 7 -18.28 2.78 22.91
C PHE A 7 -17.41 2.84 21.65
N ILE A 8 -17.67 1.97 20.68
CA ILE A 8 -18.53 2.17 19.50
C ILE A 8 -17.87 3.15 18.52
N GLY A 9 -17.32 2.58 17.45
CA GLY A 9 -16.67 3.27 16.36
C GLY A 9 -17.63 4.21 15.63
N ILE A 10 -17.15 5.44 15.46
CA ILE A 10 -17.81 6.46 14.65
C ILE A 10 -17.28 6.30 13.23
N VAL A 11 -18.08 5.68 12.35
CA VAL A 11 -17.85 5.71 10.91
C VAL A 11 -18.46 7.00 10.39
N PHE A 12 -17.61 8.00 10.12
CA PHE A 12 -18.03 9.22 9.42
C PHE A 12 -18.24 8.89 7.94
N ILE A 13 -19.49 8.69 7.54
CA ILE A 13 -19.91 8.71 6.12
C ILE A 13 -20.36 10.14 5.83
N THR A 14 -19.50 10.94 5.21
CA THR A 14 -19.90 12.23 4.63
C THR A 14 -20.68 11.99 3.34
N ILE A 15 -22.01 12.06 3.42
CA ILE A 15 -22.89 12.10 2.25
C ILE A 15 -22.87 13.53 1.72
N ILE A 16 -22.30 13.73 0.53
CA ILE A 16 -22.38 15.01 -0.20
C ILE A 16 -23.79 15.10 -0.78
N ALA A 17 -24.68 15.84 -0.11
CA ALA A 17 -25.97 16.22 -0.66
C ALA A 17 -25.78 17.40 -1.61
N VAL A 18 -25.63 17.13 -2.91
CA VAL A 18 -25.71 18.16 -3.95
C VAL A 18 -27.19 18.54 -4.09
N THR A 19 -27.56 19.71 -3.58
CA THR A 19 -28.90 20.27 -3.73
C THR A 19 -29.07 20.82 -5.14
N ILE A 20 -29.47 19.96 -6.09
CA ILE A 20 -29.98 20.42 -7.40
C ILE A 20 -31.48 20.68 -7.23
N ILE A 21 -31.83 21.96 -7.07
CA ILE A 21 -33.20 22.44 -7.22
C ILE A 21 -33.53 22.39 -8.72
N GLY A 22 -34.37 21.43 -9.12
CA GLY A 22 -34.87 21.39 -10.49
C GLY A 22 -35.65 20.12 -10.83
N LYS A 23 -36.99 20.25 -10.84
CA LYS A 23 -38.00 19.31 -11.36
C LYS A 23 -38.13 17.94 -10.65
N LYS A 24 -39.31 17.75 -10.03
CA LYS A 24 -39.85 16.45 -9.61
C LYS A 24 -39.87 15.48 -10.80
N GLN A 25 -38.88 14.61 -10.91
CA GLN A 25 -39.04 13.31 -11.55
C GLN A 25 -39.31 12.28 -10.46
N LYS A 26 -40.41 11.56 -10.63
CA LYS A 26 -40.81 10.45 -9.78
C LYS A 26 -39.81 9.32 -10.03
N ILE A 27 -38.70 9.32 -9.31
CA ILE A 27 -37.71 8.24 -9.36
C ILE A 27 -38.27 7.14 -8.48
N GLU A 28 -38.87 6.14 -9.14
CA GLU A 28 -39.11 4.83 -8.56
C GLU A 28 -37.76 4.29 -8.07
N PRO A 29 -37.59 3.97 -6.78
CA PRO A 29 -36.32 3.44 -6.31
C PRO A 29 -36.16 2.04 -6.89
N GLU A 30 -35.42 1.91 -7.99
CA GLU A 30 -34.71 0.67 -8.28
C GLU A 30 -33.83 0.38 -7.08
N SER A 31 -34.31 -0.47 -6.18
CA SER A 31 -33.46 -1.12 -5.20
C SER A 31 -32.50 -2.01 -5.99
N LYS A 32 -31.39 -1.41 -6.46
CA LYS A 32 -30.22 -2.17 -6.84
C LYS A 32 -29.82 -2.90 -5.57
N ASN A 33 -30.22 -4.16 -5.48
CA ASN A 33 -29.71 -5.12 -4.54
C ASN A 33 -28.19 -5.14 -4.76
N PHE A 34 -27.47 -4.31 -4.01
CA PHE A 34 -26.05 -4.44 -3.83
C PHE A 34 -25.87 -5.69 -2.98
N THR A 35 -25.93 -6.85 -3.63
CA THR A 35 -25.40 -8.07 -3.07
C THR A 35 -23.93 -7.78 -2.87
N LEU A 36 -23.55 -7.51 -1.62
CA LEU A 36 -22.15 -7.43 -1.21
C LEU A 36 -21.57 -8.81 -1.54
N LYS A 37 -20.95 -8.95 -2.71
CA LYS A 37 -20.22 -10.18 -3.05
C LYS A 37 -19.05 -10.22 -2.07
N ILE A 38 -19.17 -11.04 -1.05
CA ILE A 38 -18.07 -11.38 -0.16
C ILE A 38 -17.09 -12.16 -1.02
N VAL A 39 -16.13 -11.45 -1.62
CA VAL A 39 -15.10 -12.05 -2.46
C VAL A 39 -14.19 -12.86 -1.55
N SER A 40 -13.94 -14.12 -1.92
CA SER A 40 -13.07 -14.98 -1.13
C SER A 40 -11.63 -14.41 -1.09
N PRO A 41 -10.80 -14.75 -0.08
CA PRO A 41 -9.39 -14.31 -0.03
C PRO A 41 -8.60 -14.71 -1.29
N LYS A 42 -8.90 -15.90 -1.86
CA LYS A 42 -8.27 -16.39 -3.09
C LYS A 42 -8.62 -15.53 -4.31
N GLU A 43 -9.88 -15.16 -4.46
CA GLU A 43 -10.32 -14.28 -5.56
C GLU A 43 -9.79 -12.85 -5.37
N THR A 44 -9.75 -12.35 -4.14
CA THR A 44 -9.19 -11.03 -3.81
C THR A 44 -7.71 -10.97 -4.20
N LYS A 45 -6.93 -12.00 -3.86
CA LYS A 45 -5.53 -12.10 -4.28
C LYS A 45 -5.37 -12.05 -5.80
N LYS A 46 -6.17 -12.82 -6.54
CA LYS A 46 -6.13 -12.86 -8.01
C LYS A 46 -6.46 -11.51 -8.64
N ILE A 47 -7.44 -10.80 -8.10
CA ILE A 47 -7.83 -9.46 -8.56
C ILE A 47 -6.68 -8.46 -8.33
N LEU A 48 -6.10 -8.46 -7.13
CA LEU A 48 -5.01 -7.55 -6.78
C LEU A 48 -3.77 -7.79 -7.64
N GLU A 49 -3.38 -9.05 -7.85
CA GLU A 49 -2.25 -9.42 -8.71
C GLU A 49 -2.46 -9.00 -10.17
N LYS A 50 -3.67 -9.18 -10.70
CA LYS A 50 -4.01 -8.73 -12.07
C LYS A 50 -3.88 -7.21 -12.20
N ARG A 51 -4.40 -6.46 -11.22
CA ARG A 51 -4.35 -4.99 -11.20
C ARG A 51 -2.91 -4.50 -11.14
N LYS A 52 -2.10 -5.09 -10.25
CA LYS A 52 -0.67 -4.82 -10.14
C LYS A 52 0.06 -5.06 -11.46
N ARG A 53 -0.19 -6.19 -12.14
CA ARG A 53 0.43 -6.48 -13.44
C ARG A 53 0.11 -5.39 -14.46
N GLN A 54 -1.15 -4.98 -14.57
CA GLN A 54 -1.56 -3.91 -15.48
C GLN A 54 -0.91 -2.57 -15.13
N ASP A 55 -0.79 -2.23 -13.85
CA ASP A 55 -0.10 -1.01 -13.41
C ASP A 55 1.37 -1.01 -13.83
N LEU A 56 2.05 -2.15 -13.67
CA LEU A 56 3.46 -2.30 -14.01
C LEU A 56 3.69 -2.25 -15.53
N GLU A 57 2.83 -2.88 -16.33
CA GLU A 57 2.92 -2.87 -17.79
C GLU A 57 2.73 -1.47 -18.40
N ASN A 58 1.88 -0.64 -17.78
CA ASN A 58 1.53 0.67 -18.29
C ASN A 58 2.43 1.80 -17.77
N TYR A 59 3.25 1.55 -16.75
CA TYR A 59 4.09 2.57 -16.15
C TYR A 59 5.50 2.56 -16.75
N LYS A 60 5.95 3.73 -17.20
CA LYS A 60 7.31 3.94 -17.70
C LYS A 60 8.04 4.89 -16.75
N PRO A 61 8.92 4.39 -15.87
CA PRO A 61 9.68 5.24 -14.95
C PRO A 61 10.64 6.14 -15.75
N THR A 62 10.70 7.42 -15.40
CA THR A 62 11.54 8.41 -16.10
C THR A 62 12.69 8.93 -15.25
N THR A 63 12.56 8.89 -13.92
CA THR A 63 13.61 9.32 -12.98
C THR A 63 14.19 8.14 -12.20
N ALA A 64 15.38 8.31 -11.61
CA ALA A 64 15.98 7.32 -10.72
C ALA A 64 15.05 6.94 -9.56
N ILE A 65 14.36 7.93 -8.99
CA ILE A 65 13.38 7.74 -7.91
C ILE A 65 12.19 6.90 -8.42
N ASP A 66 11.69 7.18 -9.63
CA ASP A 66 10.60 6.40 -10.22
C ASP A 66 11.01 4.95 -10.50
N ILE A 67 12.24 4.72 -10.95
CA ILE A 67 12.79 3.37 -11.12
C ILE A 67 12.81 2.65 -9.77
N ALA A 68 13.31 3.31 -8.71
CA ALA A 68 13.33 2.72 -7.37
C ALA A 68 11.92 2.38 -6.86
N ARG A 69 10.94 3.29 -7.02
CA ARG A 69 9.53 3.02 -6.68
C ARG A 69 8.97 1.85 -7.46
N PHE A 70 9.23 1.82 -8.77
CA PHE A 70 8.77 0.77 -9.65
C PHE A 70 9.33 -0.59 -9.22
N LYS A 71 10.65 -0.69 -9.00
CA LYS A 71 11.32 -1.91 -8.53
C LYS A 71 10.83 -2.37 -7.16
N ALA A 72 10.60 -1.44 -6.24
CA ALA A 72 10.01 -1.76 -4.94
C ALA A 72 8.57 -2.29 -5.10
N TYR A 73 7.74 -1.65 -5.94
CA TYR A 73 6.37 -2.06 -6.20
C TYR A 73 6.32 -3.44 -6.86
N GLU A 74 7.25 -3.76 -7.77
CA GLU A 74 7.39 -5.10 -8.35
C GLU A 74 7.54 -6.19 -7.28
N LYS A 75 8.18 -5.91 -6.14
CA LYS A 75 8.37 -6.88 -5.04
C LYS A 75 7.22 -6.97 -4.03
N VAL A 76 6.24 -6.06 -4.08
CA VAL A 76 5.06 -6.12 -3.20
C VAL A 76 4.29 -7.42 -3.39
N THR A 77 3.92 -8.08 -2.30
CA THR A 77 3.13 -9.33 -2.32
C THR A 77 1.72 -9.11 -1.78
N TYR A 78 0.83 -10.10 -1.93
CA TYR A 78 -0.50 -10.03 -1.31
C TYR A 78 -0.43 -9.87 0.22
N GLU A 79 0.57 -10.47 0.87
CA GLU A 79 0.77 -10.35 2.32
C GLU A 79 1.15 -8.94 2.75
N ASP A 80 1.64 -8.13 1.81
CA ASP A 80 1.94 -6.73 2.05
C ASP A 80 0.71 -5.86 2.05
N GLY A 81 -0.46 -6.39 1.70
CA GLY A 81 -1.70 -5.64 1.56
C GLY A 81 -1.81 -4.90 0.22
N GLU A 82 -2.92 -4.20 0.05
CA GLU A 82 -3.12 -3.32 -1.10
C GLU A 82 -2.42 -1.98 -0.87
N ILE A 83 -1.52 -1.65 -1.79
CA ILE A 83 -0.75 -0.40 -1.76
C ILE A 83 -1.58 0.76 -2.30
N LYS A 84 -1.64 1.85 -1.54
CA LYS A 84 -2.26 3.10 -1.97
C LYS A 84 -1.24 3.98 -2.69
N ASN A 85 -1.63 4.52 -3.84
CA ASN A 85 -0.90 5.59 -4.55
C ASN A 85 0.62 5.35 -4.70
N TRP A 86 1.03 4.14 -5.08
CA TRP A 86 2.44 3.72 -5.09
C TRP A 86 3.35 4.63 -5.94
N LYS A 87 2.81 5.25 -7.01
CA LYS A 87 3.53 6.16 -7.91
C LYS A 87 4.03 7.43 -7.22
N ASN A 88 3.36 7.86 -6.15
CA ASN A 88 3.71 9.03 -5.36
C ASN A 88 4.18 8.65 -3.95
N SER A 89 4.66 7.41 -3.78
CA SER A 89 5.20 6.95 -2.51
C SER A 89 6.41 7.77 -2.07
N GLU A 90 6.59 7.84 -0.75
CA GLU A 90 7.74 8.47 -0.14
C GLU A 90 9.01 7.70 -0.52
N VAL A 91 10.03 8.45 -0.94
CA VAL A 91 11.36 7.91 -1.22
C VAL A 91 12.38 8.82 -0.57
N THR A 92 13.20 8.25 0.30
CA THR A 92 14.34 8.95 0.90
C THR A 92 15.65 8.29 0.47
N GLU A 93 16.75 9.02 0.58
CA GLU A 93 18.08 8.50 0.32
C GLU A 93 18.82 8.34 1.65
N GLU A 94 19.41 7.18 1.86
CA GLU A 94 20.27 6.95 3.04
C GLU A 94 21.37 5.94 2.73
N LYS A 95 22.27 5.75 3.70
CA LYS A 95 23.19 4.61 3.69
C LYS A 95 22.51 3.43 4.34
N PHE A 96 22.64 2.26 3.73
CA PHE A 96 22.04 1.03 4.24
C PHE A 96 22.58 0.72 5.63
N ASN A 97 21.68 0.73 6.62
CA ASN A 97 21.97 0.41 8.01
C ASN A 97 21.44 -0.99 8.34
N ARG A 98 22.35 -1.89 8.75
CA ARG A 98 22.04 -3.27 9.13
C ARG A 98 21.40 -3.41 10.51
N ASP A 99 21.51 -2.39 11.34
CA ASP A 99 20.95 -2.40 12.69
C ASP A 99 19.45 -2.11 12.70
N LYS A 100 18.88 -1.70 11.56
CA LYS A 100 17.42 -1.56 11.38
C LYS A 100 16.79 -2.95 11.23
N PRO A 101 15.53 -3.14 11.69
CA PRO A 101 14.80 -4.40 11.51
C PRO A 101 14.43 -4.60 10.03
N VAL A 102 15.33 -5.23 9.27
CA VAL A 102 15.25 -5.43 7.82
C VAL A 102 15.51 -6.89 7.48
N THR A 103 14.60 -7.48 6.71
CA THR A 103 14.84 -8.76 6.05
C THR A 103 15.69 -8.53 4.80
N ILE A 104 16.92 -9.04 4.80
CA ILE A 104 17.89 -8.90 3.70
C ILE A 104 17.67 -10.00 2.66
N PHE A 105 17.63 -9.64 1.36
CA PHE A 105 17.40 -10.59 0.27
C PHE A 105 18.67 -11.13 -0.41
N TYR A 106 19.79 -10.42 -0.30
CA TYR A 106 21.07 -10.79 -0.93
C TYR A 106 22.17 -11.04 0.10
N ASN A 107 23.27 -11.67 -0.34
CA ASN A 107 24.36 -12.10 0.53
C ASN A 107 24.86 -10.93 1.41
N LYS A 108 25.09 -11.24 2.70
CA LYS A 108 25.28 -10.24 3.76
C LYS A 108 26.62 -9.51 3.66
N GLU A 109 27.57 -9.97 2.88
CA GLU A 109 28.89 -9.34 2.76
C GLU A 109 28.82 -8.14 1.80
N GLY A 110 29.28 -6.95 2.24
CA GLY A 110 29.37 -5.76 1.37
C GLY A 110 28.14 -4.85 1.27
N LEU A 111 27.10 -5.06 2.07
CA LEU A 111 25.92 -4.17 2.13
C LEU A 111 26.11 -2.92 3.02
N SER A 112 27.08 -2.92 3.94
CA SER A 112 27.31 -1.76 4.81
C SER A 112 27.80 -0.58 3.98
N ASN A 113 27.28 0.62 4.25
CA ASN A 113 27.60 1.86 3.52
C ASN A 113 27.14 1.94 2.06
N ARG A 114 26.38 0.97 1.55
CA ARG A 114 25.74 1.14 0.24
C ARG A 114 24.71 2.25 0.30
N GLU A 115 24.71 3.11 -0.71
CA GLU A 115 23.68 4.12 -0.85
C GLU A 115 22.41 3.47 -1.38
N VAL A 116 21.28 3.75 -0.72
CA VAL A 116 19.99 3.17 -1.03
C VAL A 116 18.91 4.23 -1.14
N TYR A 117 17.95 3.98 -2.02
CA TYR A 117 16.62 4.56 -1.93
C TYR A 117 15.78 3.74 -0.96
N VAL A 118 15.18 4.39 0.03
CA VAL A 118 14.20 3.79 0.93
C VAL A 118 12.83 4.15 0.43
N VAL A 119 12.12 3.18 -0.13
CA VAL A 119 10.79 3.36 -0.68
C VAL A 119 9.78 2.92 0.37
N LYS A 120 8.91 3.83 0.79
CA LYS A 120 7.87 3.57 1.79
C LYS A 120 6.49 3.65 1.16
N PHE A 121 5.81 2.50 1.13
CA PHE A 121 4.44 2.41 0.69
C PHE A 121 3.47 2.45 1.86
N GLN A 122 2.35 3.15 1.69
CA GLN A 122 1.20 3.01 2.58
C GLN A 122 0.37 1.83 2.10
N SER A 123 0.22 0.83 2.94
CA SER A 123 -0.56 -0.36 2.65
C SER A 123 -1.75 -0.51 3.58
N HIS A 124 -2.76 -1.25 3.12
CA HIS A 124 -3.85 -1.70 3.96
C HIS A 124 -4.20 -3.17 3.68
N LEU A 125 -4.55 -3.89 4.75
CA LEU A 125 -5.09 -5.24 4.69
C LEU A 125 -6.27 -5.35 5.64
N GLY A 126 -7.48 -5.51 5.08
CA GLY A 126 -8.71 -5.38 5.86
C GLY A 126 -8.86 -3.96 6.42
N SER A 127 -9.02 -3.84 7.75
CA SER A 127 -9.12 -2.57 8.45
C SER A 127 -7.80 -2.03 8.99
N THR A 128 -6.67 -2.70 8.71
CA THR A 128 -5.36 -2.33 9.26
C THR A 128 -4.54 -1.61 8.20
N GLU A 129 -4.02 -0.42 8.54
CA GLU A 129 -3.04 0.29 7.71
C GLU A 129 -1.64 0.16 8.32
N PHE A 130 -0.63 -0.06 7.48
CA PHE A 130 0.77 -0.21 7.90
C PHE A 130 1.73 0.14 6.76
N PRO A 131 2.98 0.52 7.08
CA PRO A 131 3.97 0.83 6.05
C PRO A 131 4.61 -0.45 5.52
N VAL A 132 4.95 -0.44 4.25
CA VAL A 132 5.79 -1.46 3.62
C VAL A 132 7.03 -0.76 3.07
N ILE A 133 8.20 -1.10 3.60
CA ILE A 133 9.45 -0.40 3.32
C ILE A 133 10.37 -1.32 2.52
N PHE A 134 10.92 -0.81 1.42
CA PHE A 134 11.94 -1.49 0.62
C PHE A 134 13.22 -0.65 0.55
N TYR A 135 14.36 -1.35 0.55
CA TYR A 135 15.67 -0.77 0.40
C TYR A 135 16.21 -1.13 -0.98
N VAL A 136 16.39 -0.13 -1.83
CA VAL A 136 16.76 -0.27 -3.23
C VAL A 136 18.15 0.30 -3.45
N ASP A 137 19.09 -0.49 -3.96
CA ASP A 137 20.44 -0.02 -4.29
C ASP A 137 20.39 1.13 -5.30
N LYS A 138 21.08 2.25 -5.04
CA LYS A 138 21.05 3.40 -5.96
C LYS A 138 21.74 3.14 -7.30
N ASN A 139 22.69 2.21 -7.35
CA ASN A 139 23.49 1.93 -8.55
C ASN A 139 22.83 0.86 -9.42
N SER A 140 22.34 -0.24 -8.82
CA SER A 140 21.77 -1.37 -9.55
C SER A 140 20.24 -1.40 -9.58
N TYR A 141 19.56 -0.62 -8.74
CA TYR A 141 18.12 -0.71 -8.47
C TYR A 141 17.65 -2.09 -7.98
N GLU A 142 18.58 -2.91 -7.48
CA GLU A 142 18.26 -4.19 -6.86
C GLU A 142 17.66 -3.95 -5.47
N ILE A 143 16.71 -4.81 -5.11
CA ILE A 143 16.08 -4.76 -3.79
C ILE A 143 16.98 -5.49 -2.80
N LEU A 144 17.70 -4.74 -1.97
CA LEU A 144 18.64 -5.27 -0.99
C LEU A 144 17.93 -5.88 0.22
N GLY A 145 16.78 -5.32 0.58
CA GLY A 145 15.97 -5.82 1.67
C GLY A 145 14.63 -5.13 1.80
N LYS A 146 13.87 -5.59 2.80
CA LYS A 146 12.53 -5.12 3.13
C LYS A 146 12.42 -4.92 4.62
N GLY A 147 11.92 -3.76 5.04
CA GLY A 147 11.67 -3.46 6.45
C GLY A 147 10.65 -4.44 7.02
N GLU A 148 10.85 -4.85 8.27
CA GLU A 148 9.86 -5.65 8.98
C GLU A 148 8.56 -4.85 9.15
N LYS A 149 7.43 -5.57 9.25
CA LYS A 149 6.12 -4.95 9.48
C LYS A 149 6.09 -4.34 10.89
N GLY A 150 6.46 -3.07 10.99
CA GLY A 150 6.40 -2.28 12.22
C GLY A 150 5.18 -1.36 12.24
N ASN A 151 4.64 -1.12 13.44
CA ASN A 151 3.67 -0.04 13.66
C ASN A 151 4.36 1.31 13.46
N PHE A 152 3.63 2.31 12.98
CA PHE A 152 4.07 3.70 12.74
C PHE A 152 4.54 4.46 14.01
N TYR A 153 4.75 3.79 15.16
CA TYR A 153 4.83 4.39 16.49
C TYR A 153 5.95 3.81 17.37
N ASP A 154 7.18 3.74 16.85
CA ASP A 154 8.37 3.80 17.72
C ASP A 154 9.21 5.02 17.35
#